data_AF-A0A5B9WFA5-F1
#
_entry.id   AF-A0A5B9WFA5-F1
#
_cell.length_a   1.000
_cell.length_b   1.000
_cell.length_c   1.000
_cell.angle_alpha   90.00
_cell.angle_beta   90.00
_cell.angle_gamma   90.00
#
_symmetry.space_group_name_H-M   'P 1'
#
loop_
_entity.id
_entity.type
_entity.pdbx_description
1 polymer ?
#
loop_
_entity_poly.entity_id
_entity_poly.type
_entity_poly.pdbx_seq_one_letter_code
_entity_poly.pdbx_strand_id
1 'polypeptide(L)'
;MVTYDGNNIFGAAVQLQHVTHPSAQQLNAFFGVSGSQALYGGGRGRMFLIRGILLGRTVADLNAAEASIRGFADGQARVLVDPQGRAWPNVIFRGEYIPDGRGPLATAGGWAQPYRAVFHGLT
;
A
#
# COMPACT_ATOMS: atom_id res chain seq x y z
N MET A 1 8.34 -9.68 -9.75
CA MET A 1 7.38 -9.97 -8.66
C MET A 1 7.49 -8.86 -7.64
N VAL A 2 6.38 -8.35 -7.09
CA VAL A 2 6.45 -7.35 -6.01
C VAL A 2 6.73 -8.07 -4.70
N THR A 3 7.69 -7.58 -3.90
CA THR A 3 7.94 -8.13 -2.56
C THR A 3 8.03 -7.02 -1.53
N TYR A 4 7.64 -7.35 -0.30
CA TYR A 4 7.80 -6.52 0.87
C TYR A 4 8.59 -7.30 1.90
N ASP A 5 9.78 -6.80 2.25
CA ASP A 5 10.73 -7.48 3.13
C ASP A 5 11.13 -8.86 2.65
N GLY A 6 11.26 -9.02 1.32
CA GLY A 6 11.52 -10.31 0.69
C GLY A 6 10.29 -11.22 0.57
N ASN A 7 9.16 -10.90 1.20
CA ASN A 7 7.94 -11.70 1.14
C ASN A 7 6.99 -11.23 0.02
N ASN A 8 6.46 -12.15 -0.79
CA ASN A 8 5.39 -11.83 -1.73
C ASN A 8 4.01 -11.99 -1.04
N ILE A 9 3.56 -10.90 -0.43
CA ILE A 9 2.29 -10.83 0.31
C ILE A 9 1.14 -10.32 -0.56
N PHE A 10 1.42 -9.94 -1.82
CA PHE A 10 0.50 -9.14 -2.63
C PHE A 10 -0.43 -9.97 -3.52
N GLY A 11 -0.23 -11.29 -3.57
CA GLY A 11 -1.02 -12.20 -4.39
C GLY A 11 -0.68 -12.12 -5.88
N ALA A 12 -1.70 -12.08 -6.72
CA ALA A 12 -1.60 -12.11 -8.19
C ALA A 12 -2.05 -10.79 -8.83
N ALA A 13 -1.72 -10.63 -10.12
CA ALA A 13 -2.07 -9.46 -10.94
C ALA A 13 -1.73 -8.12 -10.27
N VAL A 14 -0.59 -8.08 -9.56
CA VAL A 14 -0.18 -6.94 -8.74
C VAL A 14 0.28 -5.79 -9.63
N GLN A 15 -0.34 -4.63 -9.44
CA GLN A 15 0.06 -3.35 -10.02
C GLN A 15 0.59 -2.45 -8.90
N LEU A 16 1.79 -1.93 -9.09
CA LEU A 16 2.41 -0.96 -8.19
C LEU A 16 2.52 0.37 -8.93
N GLN A 17 1.96 1.41 -8.33
CA GLN A 17 2.10 2.79 -8.78
C GLN A 17 2.83 3.59 -7.70
N HIS A 18 4.05 4.01 -8.02
CA HIS A 18 4.83 4.91 -7.18
C HIS A 18 4.45 6.36 -7.48
N VAL A 19 4.00 7.08 -6.45
CA VAL A 19 3.68 8.50 -6.48
C VAL A 19 4.77 9.24 -5.71
N THR A 20 5.68 9.89 -6.44
CA THR A 20 6.86 10.55 -5.88
C THR A 20 6.53 11.83 -5.10
N HIS A 21 5.36 12.46 -5.33
CA HIS A 21 5.07 13.82 -4.87
C HIS A 21 3.62 14.03 -4.42
N PRO A 22 3.11 13.44 -3.32
CA PRO A 22 1.88 13.97 -2.75
C PRO A 22 2.21 15.28 -2.06
N SER A 23 1.85 16.38 -2.72
CA SER A 23 1.79 17.70 -2.12
C SER A 23 0.99 17.61 -0.81
N ALA A 24 1.60 18.01 0.30
CA ALA A 24 0.89 18.21 1.56
C ALA A 24 0.54 19.69 1.71
N GLN A 25 -0.70 19.98 2.11
CA GLN A 25 -1.13 21.34 2.44
C GLN A 25 -0.84 21.60 3.92
N GLN A 26 -0.16 22.71 4.20
CA GLN A 26 0.00 23.21 5.56
C GLN A 26 -0.85 24.47 5.73
N LEU A 27 -1.71 24.45 6.75
CA LEU A 27 -2.52 25.60 7.14
C LEU A 27 -1.69 26.42 8.12
N ASN A 28 -1.16 27.55 7.65
CA ASN A 28 -0.40 28.47 8.49
C ASN A 28 -1.35 29.57 8.97
N ALA A 29 -1.60 29.61 10.28
CA ALA A 29 -2.33 30.70 10.91
C ALA A 29 -1.33 31.62 11.62
N PHE A 30 -1.27 32.88 11.19
CA PHE A 30 -0.57 33.97 11.88
C PHE A 30 -1.62 34.93 12.47
N PHE A 31 -1.26 35.69 13.51
CA PHE A 31 -2.14 36.74 14.04
C PHE A 31 -2.46 37.74 12.92
N GLY A 32 -3.73 37.78 12.50
CA GLY A 32 -4.24 38.70 11.47
C GLY A 32 -4.14 38.23 10.02
N VAL A 33 -3.54 37.07 9.71
CA VAL A 33 -3.46 36.54 8.33
C VAL A 33 -3.61 35.02 8.34
N SER A 34 -4.59 34.50 7.61
CA SER A 34 -4.78 33.07 7.35
C SER A 34 -4.46 32.78 5.88
N GLY A 35 -3.64 31.76 5.63
CA GLY A 35 -3.33 31.32 4.26
C GLY A 35 -3.03 29.82 4.19
N SER A 36 -3.44 29.17 3.11
CA SER A 36 -3.03 27.80 2.79
C SER A 36 -1.75 27.85 1.96
N GLN A 37 -0.70 27.18 2.40
CA GLN A 37 0.51 27.02 1.61
C GLN A 37 0.71 25.55 1.26
N ALA A 38 0.86 25.25 -0.03
CA ALA A 38 1.32 23.94 -0.49
C ALA A 38 2.85 23.94 -0.46
N LEU A 39 3.44 23.15 0.43
CA LEU A 39 4.89 23.02 0.55
C LEU A 39 5.31 21.71 -0.11
N TYR A 40 6.35 21.80 -0.95
CA TYR A 40 6.99 20.63 -1.52
C TYR A 40 7.89 19.98 -0.46
N GLY A 41 7.44 18.88 0.13
CA GLY A 41 8.13 18.17 1.21
C GLY A 41 9.38 17.37 0.78
N GLY A 42 9.81 17.47 -0.48
CA GLY A 42 10.94 16.70 -1.00
C GLY A 42 10.64 15.21 -1.07
N GLY A 43 11.50 14.38 -0.47
CA GLY A 43 11.29 12.93 -0.40
C GLY A 43 10.24 12.49 0.62
N ARG A 44 9.79 13.41 1.50
CA ARG A 44 8.70 13.14 2.44
C ARG A 44 7.38 13.08 1.69
N GLY A 45 6.65 12.00 1.92
CA GLY A 45 5.31 11.80 1.37
C GLY A 45 5.23 10.75 0.28
N ARG A 46 6.32 10.18 -0.25
CA ARG A 46 6.20 9.15 -1.31
C ARG A 46 5.15 8.09 -0.95
N MET A 47 4.23 7.82 -1.87
CA MET A 47 3.21 6.79 -1.68
C MET A 47 3.38 5.71 -2.74
N PHE A 48 3.11 4.48 -2.33
CA PHE A 48 3.04 3.33 -3.23
C PHE A 48 1.61 2.81 -3.17
N LEU A 49 0.88 3.03 -4.26
CA LEU A 49 -0.46 2.52 -4.44
C LEU A 49 -0.34 1.13 -5.05
N ILE A 50 -0.73 0.12 -4.29
CA ILE A 50 -0.70 -1.27 -4.72
C ILE A 50 -2.12 -1.74 -4.96
N ARG A 51 -2.37 -2.34 -6.12
CA ARG A 51 -3.61 -3.04 -6.45
C ARG A 51 -3.26 -4.47 -6.77
N GLY A 52 -4.04 -5.41 -6.27
CA GLY A 52 -3.78 -6.82 -6.52
C GLY A 52 -5.01 -7.67 -6.30
N ILE A 53 -4.84 -8.96 -6.51
CA ILE A 53 -5.86 -9.98 -6.29
C ILE A 53 -5.26 -11.02 -5.35
N LEU A 54 -5.85 -11.16 -4.16
CA LEU A 54 -5.56 -12.29 -3.29
C LEU A 54 -6.23 -13.53 -3.86
N LEU A 55 -5.54 -14.66 -3.80
CA LEU A 55 -6.03 -15.95 -4.26
C LEU A 55 -5.99 -16.95 -3.11
N GLY A 56 -7.02 -17.77 -2.99
CA GLY A 56 -7.12 -18.83 -1.99
C GLY A 56 -7.90 -20.03 -2.53
N ARG A 57 -7.62 -21.25 -2.06
CA ARG A 57 -8.45 -22.42 -2.42
C ARG A 57 -9.76 -22.40 -1.65
N THR A 58 -9.71 -21.91 -0.42
CA THR A 58 -10.83 -21.69 0.47
C THR A 58 -10.96 -20.21 0.84
N VAL A 59 -12.11 -19.83 1.38
CA VAL A 59 -12.30 -18.48 1.96
C VAL A 59 -11.38 -18.27 3.17
N ALA A 60 -11.06 -19.32 3.93
CA ALA A 60 -10.11 -19.24 5.03
C ALA A 60 -8.70 -18.88 4.56
N ASP A 61 -8.28 -19.38 3.39
CA ASP A 61 -6.98 -19.02 2.80
C ASP A 61 -6.93 -17.55 2.40
N LEU A 62 -8.04 -17.00 1.86
CA LEU A 62 -8.14 -15.58 1.57
C LEU A 62 -8.03 -14.74 2.84
N ASN A 63 -8.74 -15.13 3.90
CA ASN A 63 -8.66 -14.44 5.19
C ASN A 63 -7.24 -14.49 5.77
N ALA A 64 -6.53 -15.61 5.62
CA ALA A 64 -5.14 -15.74 6.05
C ALA A 64 -4.19 -14.85 5.22
N ALA A 65 -4.39 -14.78 3.90
CA ALA A 65 -3.61 -13.90 3.02
C ALA A 65 -3.86 -12.42 3.34
N GLU A 66 -5.10 -12.03 3.59
CA GLU A 66 -5.44 -10.68 4.02
C GLU A 66 -4.84 -10.35 5.40
N ALA A 67 -4.94 -11.29 6.35
CA ALA A 67 -4.33 -11.14 7.67
C ALA A 67 -2.81 -10.99 7.59
N SER A 68 -2.15 -11.65 6.63
CA SER A 68 -0.72 -11.48 6.38
C SER A 68 -0.39 -10.04 5.98
N ILE A 69 -1.13 -9.44 5.03
CA ILE A 69 -0.93 -8.03 4.65
C ILE A 69 -1.17 -7.11 5.85
N ARG A 70 -2.30 -7.30 6.56
CA ARG A 70 -2.64 -6.50 7.75
C ARG A 70 -1.60 -6.64 8.86
N GLY A 71 -0.95 -7.78 8.99
CA GLY A 71 0.12 -8.02 9.97
C GLY A 71 1.34 -7.11 9.79
N PHE A 72 1.58 -6.58 8.59
CA PHE A 72 2.63 -5.60 8.35
C PHE A 72 2.26 -4.17 8.78
N ALA A 73 1.05 -3.94 9.30
CA ALA A 73 0.65 -2.67 9.90
C ALA A 73 1.19 -2.50 11.33
N ASP A 74 2.46 -2.84 11.54
CA ASP A 74 3.12 -2.90 12.85
C ASP A 74 4.02 -1.69 13.12
N GLY A 75 4.02 -0.71 12.22
CA GLY A 75 4.82 0.51 12.36
C GLY A 75 6.27 0.39 11.89
N GLN A 76 6.70 -0.78 11.39
CA GLN A 76 8.07 -0.98 10.95
C GLN A 76 8.25 -0.67 9.45
N ALA A 77 9.32 0.04 9.13
CA ALA A 77 9.71 0.33 7.76
C ALA A 77 10.59 -0.80 7.20
N ARG A 78 10.26 -1.27 6.00
CA ARG A 78 10.91 -2.42 5.34
C ARG A 78 11.19 -2.12 3.88
N VAL A 79 11.86 -3.04 3.19
CA VAL A 79 12.19 -2.87 1.77
C VAL A 79 11.00 -3.26 0.91
N LEU A 80 10.55 -2.37 0.02
CA LEU A 80 9.60 -2.70 -1.04
C LEU A 80 10.38 -2.88 -2.35
N VAL A 81 10.09 -3.91 -3.13
CA VAL A 81 10.69 -4.17 -4.44
C VAL A 81 9.60 -4.27 -5.50
N ASP A 82 9.72 -3.54 -6.61
CA ASP A 82 8.78 -3.61 -7.74
C ASP A 82 9.07 -4.79 -8.69
N PRO A 83 8.19 -5.05 -9.68
CA PRO A 83 8.43 -6.11 -10.65
C PRO A 83 9.66 -5.88 -11.54
N GLN A 84 10.15 -4.65 -11.66
CA GLN A 84 11.33 -4.25 -12.43
C GLN A 84 12.65 -4.41 -11.64
N GLY A 85 12.58 -4.79 -10.36
CA GLY A 85 13.73 -4.99 -9.48
C GLY A 85 14.22 -3.71 -8.78
N ARG A 86 13.49 -2.61 -8.89
CA ARG A 86 13.78 -1.39 -8.12
C ARG A 86 13.39 -1.61 -6.67
N ALA A 87 14.35 -1.39 -5.78
CA ALA A 87 14.15 -1.47 -4.34
C ALA A 87 14.02 -0.07 -3.73
N TRP A 88 13.06 0.07 -2.81
CA TRP A 88 12.92 1.23 -1.95
C TRP A 88 13.12 0.79 -0.50
N PRO A 89 14.24 1.17 0.12
CA PRO A 89 14.37 1.04 1.56
C PRO A 89 13.40 2.01 2.26
N ASN A 90 13.01 1.68 3.48
CA ASN A 90 12.19 2.52 4.37
C ASN A 90 10.74 2.73 3.92
N VAL A 91 10.07 1.67 3.45
CA VAL A 91 8.63 1.72 3.15
C VAL A 91 7.83 1.14 4.31
N ILE A 92 6.87 1.88 4.83
CA ILE A 92 6.01 1.50 5.96
C ILE A 92 4.58 1.24 5.47
N PHE A 93 3.96 0.19 5.98
CA PHE A 93 2.54 -0.04 5.82
C PHE A 93 1.78 0.46 7.05
N ARG A 94 0.74 1.28 6.85
CA ARG A 94 -0.04 1.90 7.95
C ARG A 94 -1.43 1.29 8.13
N GLY A 95 -1.70 0.15 7.51
CA GLY A 95 -3.01 -0.50 7.57
C GLY A 95 -4.03 0.06 6.57
N GLU A 96 -3.61 0.91 5.63
CA GLU A 96 -4.45 1.41 4.54
C GLU A 96 -4.70 0.30 3.51
N TYR A 97 -5.58 -0.64 3.86
CA TYR A 97 -6.02 -1.75 3.02
C TYR A 97 -7.53 -1.66 2.80
N ILE A 98 -7.94 -1.73 1.53
CA ILE A 98 -9.34 -1.65 1.11
C ILE A 98 -9.62 -2.87 0.23
N PRO A 99 -10.34 -3.89 0.74
CA PRO A 99 -10.83 -4.97 -0.10
C PRO A 99 -11.94 -4.44 -1.04
N ASP A 100 -12.13 -5.09 -2.18
CA ASP A 100 -13.29 -4.82 -3.03
C ASP A 100 -14.60 -5.07 -2.25
N GLY A 101 -15.49 -4.07 -2.27
CA GLY A 101 -16.77 -4.10 -1.56
C GLY A 101 -17.75 -5.15 -2.06
N ARG A 102 -17.48 -5.76 -3.22
CA ARG A 102 -18.22 -6.92 -3.73
C ARG A 102 -17.90 -8.22 -2.98
N GLY A 103 -16.83 -8.22 -2.17
CA GLY A 103 -16.36 -9.40 -1.46
C GLY A 103 -15.71 -10.45 -2.35
N PRO A 104 -15.43 -11.66 -1.80
CA PRO A 104 -14.69 -12.70 -2.51
C PRO A 104 -15.47 -13.23 -3.71
N LEU A 105 -14.79 -13.35 -4.85
CA LEU A 105 -15.33 -13.90 -6.07
C LEU A 105 -14.93 -15.37 -6.22
N ALA A 106 -15.90 -16.23 -6.51
CA ALA A 106 -15.62 -17.61 -6.87
C ALA A 106 -14.93 -17.67 -8.25
N THR A 107 -13.93 -18.54 -8.37
CA THR A 107 -13.16 -18.81 -9.59
C THR A 107 -13.14 -20.31 -9.84
N ALA A 108 -12.70 -20.73 -11.03
CA ALA A 108 -12.63 -22.15 -11.40
C ALA A 108 -11.79 -23.02 -10.45
N GLY A 109 -10.88 -22.42 -9.65
CA GLY A 109 -9.98 -23.13 -8.75
C GLY A 109 -10.02 -22.69 -7.29
N GLY A 110 -11.01 -21.90 -6.88
CA GLY A 110 -11.10 -21.37 -5.53
C GLY A 110 -11.70 -19.97 -5.50
N TRP A 111 -11.09 -19.07 -4.74
CA TRP A 111 -11.60 -17.74 -4.46
C TRP A 111 -10.57 -16.65 -4.77
N ALA A 112 -11.06 -15.50 -5.22
CA ALA A 112 -10.27 -14.33 -5.53
C ALA A 112 -10.85 -13.10 -4.83
N GLN A 113 -9.99 -12.29 -4.22
CA GLN A 113 -10.38 -11.02 -3.60
C GLN A 113 -9.52 -9.89 -4.15
N PRO A 114 -10.07 -9.03 -5.01
CA PRO A 114 -9.38 -7.80 -5.40
C PRO A 114 -9.24 -6.86 -4.20
N TYR A 115 -8.13 -6.12 -4.14
CA TYR A 115 -7.87 -5.15 -3.09
C TYR A 115 -7.04 -3.96 -3.59
N ARG A 116 -7.00 -2.93 -2.76
CA ARG A 116 -6.09 -1.77 -2.88
C ARG A 116 -5.40 -1.56 -1.55
N ALA A 117 -4.11 -1.24 -1.58
CA ALA A 117 -3.34 -0.92 -0.40
C ALA A 117 -2.43 0.30 -0.65
N VAL A 118 -2.17 1.07 0.40
CA VAL A 118 -1.26 2.22 0.37
C VAL A 118 -0.10 2.01 1.32
N PHE A 119 1.11 2.16 0.79
CA PHE A 119 2.35 2.15 1.56
C PHE A 119 3.02 3.51 1.46
N HIS A 120 3.76 3.89 2.50
CA HIS A 120 4.38 5.20 2.61
C HIS A 120 5.90 5.06 2.65
N GLY A 121 6.61 5.87 1.87
CA GLY A 121 8.05 6.00 1.98
C GLY A 121 8.41 6.93 3.12
N LEU A 122 9.30 6.48 4.00
CA LEU A 122 9.96 7.29 5.02
C LEU A 122 11.36 7.66 4.51
N THR A 123 11.71 8.94 4.61
CA THR A 123 13.07 9.44 4.38
C THR A 123 13.69 9.87 5.69
#